data_AF-A0A7X2MHZ0-F1
#
_entry.id   AF-A0A7X2MHZ0-F1
#
_cell.length_a   1.000
_cell.length_b   1.000
_cell.length_c   1.000
_cell.angle_alpha   90.00
_cell.angle_beta   90.00
_cell.angle_gamma   90.00
#
_symmetry.space_group_name_H-M   'P 1'
#
loop_
_entity.id
_entity.type
_entity.pdbx_description
1 polymer ?
#
loop_
_entity_poly.entity_id
_entity_poly.type
_entity_poly.pdbx_seq_one_letter_code
_entity_poly.pdbx_strand_id
1 'polypeptide(L)' 'NFLGVINPVALQLGPFQIRWYGIIIASAVILAVYLSVLEGRKQNILDDDIYDLLLYSLPVAIICARIYYVVFEWSYYSHH' A
#
# COMPACT_ATOMS: atom_id res chain seq x y z
N ASN A 1 19.92 26.28 1.22
CA ASN A 1 19.19 25.18 1.87
C ASN A 1 18.94 24.11 0.81
N PHE A 2 19.87 23.16 0.65
CA PHE A 2 19.93 22.21 -0.48
C PHE A 2 19.03 20.96 -0.30
N LEU A 3 18.16 20.95 0.71
CA LEU A 3 17.34 19.79 1.10
C LEU A 3 15.89 19.87 0.61
N GLY A 4 15.60 20.65 -0.44
CA GLY A 4 14.24 21.01 -0.86
C GLY A 4 13.82 20.60 -2.27
N VAL A 5 14.52 19.67 -2.95
CA VAL A 5 14.18 19.28 -4.34
C VAL A 5 14.41 17.78 -4.58
N ILE A 6 13.85 16.91 -3.74
CA ILE A 6 13.58 15.54 -4.23
C ILE A 6 12.27 15.64 -4.98
N ASN A 7 12.33 15.59 -6.31
CA ASN A 7 11.14 15.60 -7.14
C ASN A 7 10.27 14.40 -6.74
N PRO A 8 9.07 14.60 -6.16
CA PRO A 8 8.25 13.49 -5.66
C PRO A 8 7.69 12.64 -6.81
N VAL A 9 7.81 13.15 -8.05
CA VAL A 9 7.41 12.48 -9.28
C VAL A 9 8.61 11.69 -9.81
N ALA A 10 8.47 10.37 -9.83
CA ALA A 10 9.48 9.46 -10.36
C ALA A 10 9.41 9.40 -11.89
N LEU A 11 8.19 9.30 -12.43
CA LEU A 11 7.93 9.25 -13.87
C LEU A 11 6.66 10.05 -14.18
N GLN A 12 6.73 10.90 -15.20
CA GLN A 12 5.59 11.67 -15.71
C GLN A 12 5.24 11.18 -17.11
N LEU A 13 4.14 10.44 -17.23
CA LEU A 13 3.59 9.96 -18.50
C LEU A 13 2.33 10.80 -18.81
N GLY A 14 2.54 11.98 -19.40
CA GLY A 14 1.47 12.92 -19.73
C GLY A 14 0.65 13.35 -18.49
N PRO A 15 -0.66 13.02 -18.39
CA PRO A 15 -1.50 13.35 -17.24
C PRO A 15 -1.26 12.46 -16.01
N PHE A 16 -0.57 11.32 -16.17
CA PHE A 16 -0.30 10.39 -15.08
C PHE A 16 1.05 10.68 -14.44
N GLN A 17 1.01 11.12 -13.18
CA GLN A 17 2.21 11.34 -12.37
C GLN A 17 2.42 10.15 -11.43
N ILE A 18 3.44 9.34 -11.71
CA ILE A 18 3.84 8.24 -10.84
C ILE A 18 4.78 8.83 -9.79
N ARG A 19 4.36 8.74 -8.53
CA ARG A 19 5.14 9.24 -7.39
C ARG A 19 5.99 8.12 -6.80
N TRP A 20 7.13 8.49 -6.20
CA TRP A 20 8.05 7.53 -5.58
C TRP A 20 7.39 6.65 -4.52
N TYR A 21 6.48 7.21 -3.71
CA TYR A 21 5.75 6.41 -2.72
C TYR A 21 4.89 5.32 -3.39
N GLY A 22 4.36 5.57 -4.58
CA GLY A 22 3.57 4.59 -5.32
C GLY A 22 4.43 3.42 -5.80
N ILE A 23 5.65 3.71 -6.27
CA ILE A 23 6.61 2.68 -6.67
C ILE A 23 7.01 1.82 -5.46
N ILE A 24 7.28 2.45 -4.32
CA ILE A 24 7.65 1.76 -3.08
C ILE A 24 6.50 0.88 -2.56
N ILE A 25 5.27 1.37 -2.59
CA ILE A 25 4.09 0.59 -2.18
C ILE A 25 3.88 -0.58 -3.14
N ALA A 26 3.96 -0.35 -4.46
CA ALA A 26 3.79 -1.40 -5.45
C ALA A 26 4.86 -2.50 -5.30
N SER A 27 6.13 -2.13 -5.11
CA SER A 27 7.20 -3.10 -4.89
C SER A 27 7.02 -3.87 -3.58
N ALA A 28 6.59 -3.20 -2.51
CA ALA A 28 6.28 -3.84 -1.23
C ALA A 28 5.15 -4.87 -1.37
N VAL A 29 4.07 -4.54 -2.08
CA VAL A 29 2.95 -5.47 -2.34
C VAL A 29 3.43 -6.68 -3.14
N ILE A 30 4.19 -6.48 -4.22
CA ILE A 30 4.73 -7.58 -5.03
C ILE A 30 5.60 -8.50 -4.17
N LEU A 31 6.48 -7.93 -3.35
CA LEU A 31 7.34 -8.71 -2.44
C LEU A 31 6.52 -9.47 -1.40
N ALA A 32 5.50 -8.84 -0.81
CA ALA A 32 4.64 -9.47 0.19
C ALA A 32 3.90 -10.68 -0.40
N VAL A 33 3.36 -10.57 -1.61
CA VAL A 33 2.70 -11.67 -2.32
C VAL A 33 3.68 -12.79 -2.62
N TYR A 34 4.83 -12.43 -3.18
CA TYR A 34 5.86 -13.39 -3.53
C TYR A 34 6.30 -14.22 -2.31
N LEU A 35 6.55 -13.55 -1.18
CA LEU A 35 6.88 -14.22 0.08
C LEU A 35 5.72 -15.05 0.62
N SER A 36 4.49 -14.56 0.51
CA SER A 36 3.30 -15.30 0.97
C SER A 36 3.13 -16.58 0.18
N VAL A 37 3.28 -16.55 -1.14
CA VAL A 37 3.23 -17.75 -2.01
C VAL A 37 4.35 -18.71 -1.68
N LEU A 38 5.58 -18.20 -1.50
CA LEU A 38 6.73 -19.05 -1.16
C LEU A 38 6.53 -19.78 0.18
N GLU A 39 6.01 -19.07 1.18
CA GLU A 39 5.74 -19.64 2.50
C GLU A 39 4.50 -20.54 2.50
N GLY A 40 3.45 -20.16 1.77
CA GLY A 40 2.23 -20.95 1.59
C GLY A 40 2.51 -22.31 0.97
N ARG A 41 3.38 -22.37 -0.04
CA ARG A 41 3.82 -23.65 -0.63
C ARG A 41 4.51 -24.58 0.37
N LYS A 42 5.29 -24.04 1.32
CA LYS A 42 5.89 -24.86 2.40
C LYS A 42 4.84 -25.38 3.38
N GLN A 43 3.76 -24.62 3.57
CA GLN A 43 2.66 -24.96 4.48
C GLN A 43 1.52 -25.73 3.80
N ASN A 44 1.68 -26.14 2.53
CA ASN A 44 0.63 -26.78 1.71
C ASN A 44 -0.64 -25.92 1.54
N ILE A 45 -0.49 -24.60 1.59
CA ILE A 45 -1.56 -23.64 1.27
C ILE A 45 -1.58 -23.49 -0.26
N LEU A 46 -2.78 -23.48 -0.84
CA LEU A 46 -2.94 -23.26 -2.27
C LEU A 46 -2.61 -21.80 -2.60
N ASP A 47 -1.87 -21.58 -3.68
CA ASP A 47 -1.55 -20.24 -4.16
C ASP A 47 -2.83 -19.41 -4.40
N ASP A 48 -3.93 -20.08 -4.77
CA ASP A 48 -5.27 -19.49 -4.99
C ASP A 48 -5.83 -18.80 -3.73
N ASP A 49 -5.69 -19.43 -2.55
CA ASP A 49 -6.16 -18.86 -1.28
C ASP A 49 -5.44 -17.55 -0.96
N ILE A 50 -4.17 -17.44 -1.36
CA ILE A 50 -3.35 -16.23 -1.15
C ILE A 50 -3.81 -15.11 -2.10
N TYR A 51 -4.12 -15.45 -3.36
CA TYR A 51 -4.65 -14.49 -4.31
C TYR A 51 -6.03 -13.99 -3.92
N ASP A 52 -6.91 -14.88 -3.44
CA ASP A 52 -8.22 -14.52 -2.89
C ASP A 52 -8.06 -13.58 -1.69
N LEU A 53 -7.19 -13.92 -0.74
CA LEU A 53 -6.91 -13.06 0.40
C LEU A 53 -6.36 -11.70 -0.03
N LEU A 54 -5.47 -11.65 -1.02
CA LEU A 54 -4.99 -10.39 -1.58
C LEU A 54 -6.14 -9.56 -2.16
N LEU A 55 -7.00 -10.18 -2.96
CA LEU A 55 -8.13 -9.52 -3.60
C LEU A 55 -9.08 -8.90 -2.57
N TYR A 56 -9.35 -9.60 -1.47
CA TYR A 56 -10.14 -9.06 -0.35
C TYR A 56 -9.37 -8.05 0.52
N SER A 57 -8.06 -8.21 0.68
CA SER A 57 -7.25 -7.33 1.52
C SER A 57 -7.11 -5.91 0.94
N LEU A 58 -7.07 -5.76 -0.39
CA LEU A 58 -6.96 -4.47 -1.06
C LEU A 58 -8.12 -3.50 -0.74
N PRO A 59 -9.40 -3.86 -0.90
CA PRO A 59 -10.51 -2.98 -0.52
C PRO A 59 -10.55 -2.74 0.98
N VAL A 60 -10.26 -3.75 1.80
CA VAL A 60 -10.16 -3.59 3.27
C VAL A 60 -9.06 -2.59 3.64
N ALA A 61 -7.90 -2.63 2.99
CA ALA A 61 -6.80 -1.70 3.22
C ALA A 61 -7.19 -0.26 2.90
N ILE A 62 -7.96 -0.02 1.83
CA ILE A 62 -8.48 1.31 1.49
C ILE A 62 -9.43 1.82 2.58
N ILE A 63 -10.32 0.96 3.08
CA ILE A 63 -11.25 1.31 4.16
C ILE A 63 -10.47 1.61 5.45
N CYS A 64 -9.54 0.75 5.83
CA CYS A 64 -8.69 0.94 7.00
C CYS A 64 -7.86 2.22 6.91
N ALA A 65 -7.32 2.58 5.74
CA ALA A 65 -6.57 3.83 5.57
C ALA A 65 -7.45 5.06 5.84
N ARG A 66 -8.73 5.02 5.47
CA ARG A 66 -9.69 6.08 5.78
C ARG A 66 -10.06 6.13 7.24
N ILE A 67 -10.30 4.98 7.88
CA ILE A 67 -10.59 4.91 9.31
C ILE A 67 -9.38 5.38 10.13
N TYR A 68 -8.17 4.96 9.75
CA TYR A 68 -6.93 5.38 10.39
C TYR A 68 -6.78 6.90 10.39
N TYR A 69 -7.07 7.56 9.26
CA TYR A 69 -7.06 9.02 9.19
C TYR A 69 -8.01 9.66 10.20
N VAL A 70 -9.24 9.13 10.32
CA VAL A 70 -10.25 9.66 11.26
C VAL A 70 -9.85 9.43 12.72
N VAL A 71 -9.35 8.25 13.05
CA VAL A 71 -8.91 7.92 14.42
C VAL A 71 -7.68 8.72 14.81
N PHE A 72 -6.76 8.97 13.87
CA PHE A 72 -5.54 9.73 14.15
C PHE A 72 -5.81 11.23 14.27
N GLU A 73 -6.71 11.77 13.44
CA GLU A 73 -7.18 13.16 13.50
C GLU A 73 -8.27 13.36 14.58
N TRP A 74 -8.60 12.32 15.36
CA TRP A 74 -9.64 12.36 16.40
C TRP A 74 -9.36 13.40 17.50
N SER A 75 -8.08 13.70 17.77
CA SER A 75 -7.70 14.78 18.69
C SER A 75 -8.16 16.17 18.20
N TYR A 76 -8.16 16.40 16.89
CA TYR A 76 -8.65 17.64 16.27
C TYR A 76 -10.19 17.66 16.17
N TYR A 77 -10.81 16.51 15.90
CA TYR A 77 -12.27 16.35 15.80
C TYR A 77 -13.01 16.24 17.14
N SER A 78 -12.34 15.87 18.24
CA SER A 78 -12.98 15.79 19.56
C SER A 78 -13.01 17.11 20.31
N HIS A 79 -12.36 18.15 19.76
CA HIS A 79 -12.23 19.47 20.38
C HIS A 79 -13.07 20.56 19.68
N HIS A 80 -13.84 20.21 18.64
CA HIS A 80 -14.89 21.00 17.97
C HIS A 80 -16.07 20.09 17.63
#